data_AF-A0A517Y2P7-F1
#
_entry.id   AF-A0A517Y2P7-F1
#
_cell.length_a   1.000
_cell.length_b   1.000
_cell.length_c   1.000
_cell.angle_alpha   90.00
_cell.angle_beta   90.00
_cell.angle_gamma   90.00
#
_symmetry.space_group_name_H-M   'P 1'
#
loop_
_entity.id
_entity.type
_entity.pdbx_description
1 polymer ?
#
loop_
_entity_poly.entity_id
_entity_poly.type
_entity_poly.pdbx_seq_one_letter_code
_entity_poly.pdbx_strand_id
1 'polypeptide(L)'
;MSTLGKVLLVLNLLVGGGFAYLALQDWQGRQTITAAGLRHNVLLNGLPLGGSKDDPETMPTDAEAEIPFVVTGPGGKPTSTVSAALLKDYFKAAGGGAAPGGLPLAGADAVPNQLAEVRRVYGLVKAQVEAQPAVAFELLKLQAETLDERQQFQALNAANKTDELRDRLYARFDRVLKAPDAKPDTSAIDAPADAEDAKKTEERLDKAGVLREGPTKDEGERRARLAHLLAHLDQSAAWQKRVLMVVGARRYARTVAAQAVRLGEMVTRVQHLTADDQNTFVGEYSTLRRLAIDRTQRLRDVTDQEVRMAAEESRNADAVKALETQLDDPTVGLKAQLTQVKADVSKMLAQQNLTEQELFAIQRQVAQTLDEIYRMEAALTNVERQRYSNKK
;
A
#
# COMPACT_ATOMS: atom_id res chain seq x y z
N MET A 1 -39.34 -93.20 -27.35
CA MET A 1 -39.71 -92.04 -26.52
C MET A 1 -41.20 -91.76 -26.66
N SER A 2 -41.97 -91.87 -25.56
CA SER A 2 -43.40 -91.52 -25.53
C SER A 2 -43.61 -90.04 -25.93
N THR A 3 -44.67 -89.74 -26.65
CA THR A 3 -45.08 -88.37 -27.03
C THR A 3 -45.18 -87.45 -25.82
N LEU A 4 -45.64 -87.99 -24.69
CA LEU A 4 -45.73 -87.28 -23.41
C LEU A 4 -44.35 -86.85 -22.87
N GLY A 5 -43.32 -87.68 -23.05
CA GLY A 5 -41.95 -87.34 -22.65
C GLY A 5 -41.36 -86.20 -23.48
N LYS A 6 -41.69 -86.13 -24.77
CA LYS A 6 -41.25 -85.02 -25.64
C LYS A 6 -41.94 -83.70 -25.27
N VAL A 7 -43.23 -83.73 -24.97
CA VAL A 7 -43.98 -82.54 -24.53
C VAL A 7 -43.44 -82.02 -23.20
N LEU A 8 -43.16 -82.90 -22.23
CA LEU A 8 -42.56 -82.53 -20.95
C LEU A 8 -41.16 -81.91 -21.12
N LEU A 9 -40.35 -82.41 -22.06
CA LEU A 9 -39.03 -81.84 -22.35
C LEU A 9 -39.14 -80.41 -22.86
N VAL A 10 -40.04 -80.16 -23.83
CA VAL A 10 -40.28 -78.80 -24.36
C VAL A 10 -40.79 -77.86 -23.27
N LEU A 11 -41.71 -78.32 -22.43
CA LEU A 11 -42.28 -77.50 -21.35
C LEU A 11 -41.21 -77.15 -20.30
N ASN A 12 -40.36 -78.10 -19.90
CA ASN A 12 -39.25 -77.83 -18.99
C ASN A 12 -38.22 -76.87 -19.61
N LEU A 13 -37.98 -76.95 -20.91
CA LEU A 13 -37.05 -76.05 -21.60
C LEU A 13 -37.60 -74.62 -21.68
N LEU A 14 -38.91 -74.46 -21.92
CA LEU A 14 -39.58 -73.15 -21.88
C LEU A 14 -39.57 -72.56 -20.47
N VAL A 15 -39.85 -73.38 -19.45
CA VAL A 15 -39.79 -72.94 -18.05
C VAL A 15 -38.35 -72.53 -17.69
N GLY A 16 -37.35 -73.35 -18.02
CA GLY A 16 -35.93 -73.04 -17.80
C GLY A 16 -35.48 -71.77 -18.53
N GLY A 17 -35.89 -71.59 -19.78
CA GLY A 17 -35.64 -70.36 -20.55
C GLY A 17 -36.31 -69.13 -19.92
N GLY A 18 -37.53 -69.27 -19.44
CA GLY A 18 -38.25 -68.21 -18.71
C GLY A 18 -37.54 -67.81 -17.41
N PHE A 19 -37.07 -68.78 -16.62
CA PHE A 19 -36.27 -68.51 -15.41
C PHE A 19 -34.94 -67.85 -15.74
N ALA A 20 -34.22 -68.30 -16.77
CA ALA A 20 -32.97 -67.69 -17.20
C ALA A 20 -33.17 -66.22 -17.66
N TYR A 21 -34.25 -65.95 -18.39
CA TYR A 21 -34.62 -64.59 -18.81
C TYR A 21 -34.94 -63.69 -17.61
N LEU A 22 -35.77 -64.16 -16.66
CA LEU A 22 -36.09 -63.39 -15.45
C LEU A 22 -34.86 -63.16 -14.57
N ALA A 23 -33.97 -64.15 -14.47
CA ALA A 23 -32.70 -64.02 -13.75
C ALA A 23 -31.78 -62.98 -14.41
N LEU A 24 -31.71 -62.95 -15.74
CA LEU A 24 -30.94 -61.96 -16.49
C LEU A 24 -31.55 -60.56 -16.33
N GLN A 25 -32.86 -60.44 -16.37
CA GLN A 25 -33.58 -59.17 -16.18
C GLN A 25 -33.42 -58.63 -14.74
N ASP A 26 -33.52 -59.49 -13.71
CA ASP A 26 -33.27 -59.11 -12.32
C ASP A 26 -31.81 -58.68 -12.12
N TRP A 27 -30.85 -59.42 -12.69
CA TRP A 27 -29.44 -59.06 -12.64
C TRP A 27 -29.18 -57.68 -13.28
N GLN A 28 -29.71 -57.42 -14.48
CA GLN A 28 -29.60 -56.11 -15.15
C GLN A 28 -30.26 -54.99 -14.35
N GLY A 29 -31.41 -55.26 -13.72
CA GLY A 29 -32.10 -54.32 -12.84
C GLY A 29 -31.24 -53.94 -11.63
N ARG A 30 -30.65 -54.93 -10.96
CA ARG A 30 -29.74 -54.71 -9.82
C ARG A 30 -28.50 -53.92 -10.21
N GLN A 31 -27.92 -54.19 -11.38
CA GLN A 31 -26.77 -53.42 -11.89
C GLN A 31 -27.14 -51.97 -12.15
N THR A 32 -28.31 -51.71 -12.73
CA THR A 32 -28.78 -50.34 -13.02
C THR A 32 -29.05 -49.55 -11.72
N ILE A 33 -29.69 -50.17 -10.72
CA ILE A 33 -29.94 -49.55 -9.41
C ILE A 33 -28.61 -49.29 -8.68
N THR A 34 -27.69 -50.25 -8.70
CA THR A 34 -26.36 -50.10 -8.09
C THR A 34 -25.55 -49.01 -8.76
N ALA A 35 -25.56 -48.95 -10.10
CA ALA A 35 -24.92 -47.90 -10.89
C ALA A 35 -25.51 -46.52 -10.58
N ALA A 36 -26.83 -46.40 -10.44
CA ALA A 36 -27.49 -45.14 -10.07
C ALA A 36 -27.09 -44.70 -8.64
N GLY A 37 -27.12 -45.63 -7.68
CA GLY A 37 -26.69 -45.38 -6.30
C GLY A 37 -25.21 -44.97 -6.21
N LEU A 38 -24.36 -45.63 -6.98
CA LEU A 38 -22.94 -45.28 -7.09
C LEU A 38 -22.76 -43.89 -7.70
N ARG A 39 -23.38 -43.59 -8.85
CA ARG A 39 -23.32 -42.24 -9.47
C ARG A 39 -23.76 -41.15 -8.51
N HIS A 40 -24.81 -41.39 -7.73
CA HIS A 40 -25.26 -40.46 -6.70
C HIS A 40 -24.21 -40.29 -5.58
N ASN A 41 -23.61 -41.38 -5.10
CA ASN A 41 -22.56 -41.31 -4.09
C ASN A 41 -21.32 -40.56 -4.59
N VAL A 42 -20.87 -40.85 -5.82
CA VAL A 42 -19.76 -40.14 -6.47
C VAL A 42 -20.09 -38.67 -6.68
N LEU A 43 -21.31 -38.32 -7.08
CA LEU A 43 -21.72 -36.94 -7.21
C LEU A 43 -21.65 -36.19 -5.86
N LEU A 44 -22.02 -36.84 -4.76
CA LEU A 44 -22.00 -36.22 -3.44
C LEU A 44 -20.59 -36.12 -2.84
N ASN A 45 -19.82 -37.21 -2.90
CA ASN A 45 -18.56 -37.38 -2.17
C ASN A 45 -17.30 -37.22 -3.04
N GLY A 46 -17.46 -37.25 -4.36
CA GLY A 46 -16.40 -37.22 -5.36
C GLY A 46 -15.87 -38.60 -5.72
N LEU A 47 -14.94 -38.62 -6.66
CA LEU A 47 -14.10 -39.79 -6.95
C LEU A 47 -13.21 -40.12 -5.73
N PRO A 48 -12.68 -41.35 -5.61
CA PRO A 48 -11.61 -41.64 -4.66
C PRO A 48 -10.41 -40.73 -4.92
N LEU A 49 -9.67 -40.35 -3.87
CA LEU A 49 -8.49 -39.50 -4.03
C LEU A 49 -7.45 -40.16 -4.95
N GLY A 50 -7.22 -41.46 -4.73
CA GLY A 50 -6.11 -42.20 -5.31
C GLY A 50 -4.82 -42.04 -4.51
N GLY A 51 -3.72 -42.49 -5.07
CA GLY A 51 -2.37 -42.37 -4.49
C GLY A 51 -1.86 -43.64 -3.81
N SER A 52 -2.62 -44.74 -3.85
CA SER A 52 -2.06 -46.07 -3.66
C SER A 52 -1.13 -46.40 -4.83
N LYS A 53 -0.14 -47.27 -4.59
CA LYS A 53 0.79 -47.76 -5.62
C LYS A 53 0.06 -48.45 -6.77
N ASP A 54 -1.10 -49.03 -6.48
CA ASP A 54 -1.90 -49.81 -7.44
C ASP A 54 -2.99 -48.97 -8.14
N ASP A 55 -3.13 -47.68 -7.79
CA ASP A 55 -4.14 -46.83 -8.40
C ASP A 55 -3.69 -46.42 -9.81
N PRO A 56 -4.53 -46.60 -10.85
CA PRO A 56 -4.17 -46.21 -12.20
C PRO A 56 -4.05 -44.69 -12.32
N GLU A 57 -2.97 -44.23 -12.97
CA GLU A 57 -2.74 -42.81 -13.23
C GLU A 57 -3.53 -42.30 -14.44
N THR A 58 -3.87 -43.19 -15.36
CA THR A 58 -4.63 -42.91 -16.59
C THR A 58 -5.80 -43.88 -16.72
N MET A 59 -6.83 -43.49 -17.46
CA MET A 59 -7.95 -44.39 -17.72
C MET A 59 -7.47 -45.59 -18.55
N PRO A 60 -7.81 -46.83 -18.15
CA PRO A 60 -7.60 -48.00 -18.99
C PRO A 60 -8.25 -47.84 -20.37
N THR A 61 -7.57 -48.34 -21.40
CA THR A 61 -8.09 -48.36 -22.78
C THR A 61 -9.24 -49.36 -22.93
N ASP A 62 -9.13 -50.49 -22.25
CA ASP A 62 -10.18 -51.51 -22.17
C ASP A 62 -11.41 -50.98 -21.41
N ALA A 63 -12.58 -51.13 -22.02
CA ALA A 63 -13.86 -50.68 -21.46
C ALA A 63 -14.32 -51.54 -20.27
N GLU A 64 -13.88 -52.80 -20.23
CA GLU A 64 -14.23 -53.78 -19.19
C GLU A 64 -13.22 -53.80 -18.05
N ALA A 65 -12.09 -53.10 -18.18
CA ALA A 65 -11.10 -53.00 -17.12
C ALA A 65 -11.72 -52.46 -15.83
N GLU A 66 -11.45 -53.17 -14.74
CA GLU A 66 -11.86 -52.82 -13.39
C GLU A 66 -10.87 -51.83 -12.78
N ILE A 67 -11.37 -50.66 -12.36
CA ILE A 67 -10.60 -49.61 -11.71
C ILE A 67 -10.84 -49.70 -10.20
N PRO A 68 -9.79 -49.72 -9.36
CA PRO A 68 -9.93 -49.63 -7.91
C PRO A 68 -10.79 -48.42 -7.51
N PHE A 69 -11.88 -48.69 -6.80
CA PHE A 69 -12.90 -47.70 -6.47
C PHE A 69 -13.51 -48.01 -5.10
N VAL A 70 -12.74 -47.77 -4.05
CA VAL A 70 -13.16 -48.07 -2.67
C VAL A 70 -14.14 -46.99 -2.18
N VAL A 71 -15.43 -47.26 -2.28
CA VAL A 71 -16.50 -46.38 -1.77
C VAL A 71 -17.55 -47.22 -1.03
N THR A 72 -17.98 -46.74 0.13
CA THR A 72 -19.09 -47.36 0.87
C THR A 72 -20.37 -47.21 0.05
N GLY A 73 -20.83 -48.32 -0.54
CA GLY A 73 -22.04 -48.38 -1.34
C GLY A 73 -23.32 -48.34 -0.50
N PRO A 74 -24.49 -48.29 -1.16
CA PRO A 74 -25.78 -48.43 -0.49
C PRO A 74 -25.86 -49.79 0.26
N GLY A 75 -26.31 -49.76 1.51
CA GLY A 75 -26.36 -50.96 2.37
C GLY A 75 -25.03 -51.31 3.06
N GLY A 76 -24.05 -50.41 3.06
CA GLY A 76 -22.81 -50.56 3.83
C GLY A 76 -21.78 -51.52 3.23
N LYS A 77 -22.08 -52.14 2.09
CA LYS A 77 -21.12 -52.98 1.37
C LYS A 77 -20.18 -52.08 0.57
N PRO A 78 -18.85 -52.17 0.77
CA PRO A 78 -17.91 -51.42 -0.05
C PRO A 78 -17.97 -51.93 -1.49
N THR A 79 -18.11 -51.00 -2.43
CA THR A 79 -17.73 -51.26 -3.82
C THR A 79 -16.21 -51.18 -3.86
N SER A 80 -15.54 -52.17 -4.45
CA SER A 80 -14.08 -52.24 -4.54
C SER A 80 -13.56 -51.81 -5.91
N THR A 81 -14.35 -52.03 -6.96
CA THR A 81 -13.98 -51.77 -8.34
C THR A 81 -15.15 -51.20 -9.14
N VAL A 82 -14.83 -50.42 -10.18
CA VAL A 82 -15.80 -49.84 -11.12
C VAL A 82 -15.27 -50.00 -12.54
N SER A 83 -16.15 -50.30 -13.51
CA SER A 83 -15.75 -50.43 -14.91
C SER A 83 -15.42 -49.07 -15.54
N ALA A 84 -14.45 -49.07 -16.45
CA ALA A 84 -14.08 -47.87 -17.20
C ALA A 84 -15.25 -47.28 -18.00
N ALA A 85 -16.15 -48.14 -18.52
CA ALA A 85 -17.38 -47.72 -19.22
C ALA A 85 -18.30 -46.87 -18.34
N LEU A 86 -18.49 -47.24 -17.05
CA LEU A 86 -19.35 -46.48 -16.14
C LEU A 86 -18.81 -45.06 -15.92
N LEU A 87 -17.48 -44.92 -15.74
CA LEU A 87 -16.85 -43.60 -15.56
C LEU A 87 -16.92 -42.77 -16.84
N LYS A 88 -16.68 -43.38 -18.02
CA LYS A 88 -16.87 -42.71 -19.32
C LYS A 88 -18.30 -42.17 -19.45
N ASP A 89 -19.29 -42.98 -19.13
CA ASP A 89 -20.70 -42.55 -19.14
C ASP A 89 -21.01 -41.46 -18.12
N TYR A 90 -20.41 -41.53 -16.92
CA TYR A 90 -20.55 -40.48 -15.91
C TYR A 90 -20.01 -39.14 -16.43
N PHE A 91 -18.79 -39.12 -17.00
CA PHE A 91 -18.15 -37.90 -17.48
C PHE A 91 -18.71 -37.33 -18.78
N LYS A 92 -19.52 -38.07 -19.55
CA LYS A 92 -20.24 -37.54 -20.73
C LYS A 92 -21.03 -36.27 -20.40
N ALA A 93 -21.61 -36.19 -19.20
CA ALA A 93 -22.36 -35.02 -18.76
C ALA A 93 -21.48 -33.82 -18.39
N ALA A 94 -20.19 -34.04 -18.11
CA ALA A 94 -19.23 -32.98 -17.74
C ALA A 94 -18.63 -32.26 -18.96
N GLY A 95 -18.69 -32.89 -20.14
CA GLY A 95 -18.12 -32.35 -21.36
C GLY A 95 -18.75 -31.01 -21.75
N GLY A 96 -17.92 -29.99 -21.92
CA GLY A 96 -18.28 -28.72 -22.51
C GLY A 96 -17.14 -28.17 -23.35
N GLY A 97 -17.47 -27.40 -24.39
CA GLY A 97 -16.45 -26.67 -25.15
C GLY A 97 -15.69 -25.71 -24.23
N ALA A 98 -14.39 -25.55 -24.46
CA ALA A 98 -13.63 -24.49 -23.80
C ALA A 98 -14.30 -23.14 -24.10
N ALA A 99 -14.31 -22.23 -23.12
CA ALA A 99 -14.65 -20.84 -23.40
C ALA A 99 -13.69 -20.30 -24.47
N PRO A 100 -14.11 -19.35 -25.33
CA PRO A 100 -13.20 -18.74 -26.30
C PRO A 100 -11.97 -18.17 -25.59
N GLY A 101 -10.78 -18.67 -25.91
CA GLY A 101 -9.51 -18.30 -25.27
C GLY A 101 -9.26 -18.93 -23.89
N GLY A 102 -10.16 -19.77 -23.39
CA GLY A 102 -10.01 -20.52 -22.15
C GLY A 102 -9.25 -21.83 -22.32
N LEU A 103 -8.70 -22.33 -21.22
CA LEU A 103 -8.07 -23.66 -21.16
C LEU A 103 -9.13 -24.75 -21.41
N PRO A 104 -8.82 -25.83 -22.16
CA PRO A 104 -9.73 -26.96 -22.37
C PRO A 104 -9.80 -27.88 -21.14
N LEU A 105 -10.11 -27.31 -19.97
CA LEU A 105 -10.15 -28.04 -18.70
C LEU A 105 -11.39 -28.95 -18.63
N ALA A 106 -12.50 -28.56 -19.26
CA ALA A 106 -13.79 -29.27 -19.20
C ALA A 106 -13.96 -30.39 -20.25
N GLY A 107 -12.88 -31.09 -20.59
CA GLY A 107 -12.93 -32.23 -21.51
C GLY A 107 -13.90 -33.33 -21.04
N ALA A 108 -14.42 -34.14 -21.97
CA ALA A 108 -15.30 -35.27 -21.65
C ALA A 108 -14.55 -36.52 -21.18
N ASP A 109 -13.21 -36.48 -21.19
CA ASP A 109 -12.36 -37.61 -20.84
C ASP A 109 -12.57 -38.00 -19.37
N ALA A 110 -12.90 -39.27 -19.15
CA ALA A 110 -13.00 -39.81 -17.81
C ALA A 110 -11.63 -39.86 -17.13
N VAL A 111 -11.65 -39.85 -15.80
CA VAL A 111 -10.47 -39.98 -14.96
C VAL A 111 -10.74 -41.00 -13.85
N PRO A 112 -9.75 -41.84 -13.49
CA PRO A 112 -9.95 -42.92 -12.54
C PRO A 112 -10.10 -42.45 -11.09
N ASN A 113 -9.43 -41.34 -10.73
CA ASN A 113 -9.39 -40.79 -9.37
C ASN A 113 -9.12 -39.28 -9.40
N GLN A 114 -9.20 -38.62 -8.24
CA GLN A 114 -8.99 -37.16 -8.14
C GLN A 114 -7.56 -36.75 -8.51
N LEU A 115 -6.53 -37.52 -8.12
CA LEU A 115 -5.14 -37.19 -8.43
C LEU A 115 -4.82 -37.31 -9.93
N ALA A 116 -5.41 -38.27 -10.62
CA ALA A 116 -5.32 -38.37 -12.08
C ALA A 116 -5.89 -37.12 -12.76
N GLU A 117 -7.01 -36.57 -12.25
CA GLU A 117 -7.52 -35.28 -12.74
C GLU A 117 -6.54 -34.14 -12.49
N VAL A 118 -5.95 -34.05 -11.30
CA VAL A 118 -4.96 -33.02 -10.97
C VAL A 118 -3.75 -33.13 -11.89
N ARG A 119 -3.24 -34.33 -12.17
CA ARG A 119 -2.13 -34.53 -13.13
C ARG A 119 -2.50 -34.13 -14.55
N ARG A 120 -3.70 -34.49 -15.01
CA ARG A 120 -4.22 -34.10 -16.33
C ARG A 120 -4.29 -32.58 -16.46
N VAL A 121 -4.89 -31.92 -15.47
CA VAL A 121 -5.01 -30.45 -15.43
C VAL A 121 -3.65 -29.79 -15.30
N TYR A 122 -2.75 -30.33 -14.48
CA TYR A 122 -1.39 -29.84 -14.36
C TYR A 122 -0.65 -29.85 -15.70
N GLY A 123 -0.76 -30.93 -16.48
CA GLY A 123 -0.18 -30.99 -17.82
C GLY A 123 -0.71 -29.90 -18.76
N LEU A 124 -2.03 -29.65 -18.75
CA LEU A 124 -2.65 -28.59 -19.56
C LEU A 124 -2.24 -27.19 -19.11
N VAL A 125 -2.25 -26.94 -17.80
CA VAL A 125 -1.86 -25.65 -17.21
C VAL A 125 -0.37 -25.39 -17.44
N LYS A 126 0.48 -26.40 -17.25
CA LYS A 126 1.92 -26.32 -17.50
C LYS A 126 2.20 -25.95 -18.96
N ALA A 127 1.60 -26.65 -19.91
CA ALA A 127 1.75 -26.35 -21.34
C ALA A 127 1.30 -24.91 -21.67
N GLN A 128 0.20 -24.44 -21.09
CA GLN A 128 -0.30 -23.08 -21.31
C GLN A 128 0.61 -22.02 -20.68
N VAL A 129 1.10 -22.24 -19.45
CA VAL A 129 1.98 -21.30 -18.75
C VAL A 129 3.35 -21.25 -19.42
N GLU A 130 3.86 -22.37 -19.93
CA GLU A 130 5.09 -22.39 -20.72
C GLU A 130 4.91 -21.64 -22.05
N ALA A 131 3.73 -21.73 -22.68
CA ALA A 131 3.43 -20.96 -23.89
C ALA A 131 3.17 -19.47 -23.61
N GLN A 132 2.55 -19.14 -22.48
CA GLN A 132 2.14 -17.79 -22.09
C GLN A 132 2.35 -17.57 -20.57
N PRO A 133 3.56 -17.16 -20.14
CA PRO A 133 3.89 -17.04 -18.71
C PRO A 133 2.99 -16.10 -17.92
N ALA A 134 2.42 -15.07 -18.55
CA ALA A 134 1.47 -14.14 -17.93
C ALA A 134 0.20 -14.82 -17.41
N VAL A 135 -0.19 -15.99 -17.95
CA VAL A 135 -1.37 -16.74 -17.51
C VAL A 135 -1.21 -17.22 -16.05
N ALA A 136 0.01 -17.44 -15.57
CA ALA A 136 0.26 -17.86 -14.19
C ALA A 136 -0.31 -16.86 -13.18
N PHE A 137 -0.19 -15.56 -13.45
CA PHE A 137 -0.74 -14.51 -12.59
C PHE A 137 -2.27 -14.58 -12.50
N GLU A 138 -2.97 -14.68 -13.64
CA GLU A 138 -4.43 -14.73 -13.65
C GLU A 138 -4.97 -15.97 -12.93
N LEU A 139 -4.31 -17.13 -13.08
CA LEU A 139 -4.66 -18.34 -12.35
C LEU A 139 -4.40 -18.19 -10.83
N LEU A 140 -3.25 -17.66 -10.43
CA LEU A 140 -2.92 -17.46 -9.01
C LEU A 140 -3.81 -16.43 -8.32
N LYS A 141 -4.20 -15.37 -9.04
CA LYS A 141 -5.10 -14.32 -8.54
C LYS A 141 -6.45 -14.86 -8.11
N LEU A 142 -6.98 -15.87 -8.81
CA LEU A 142 -8.22 -16.56 -8.43
C LEU A 142 -8.04 -17.51 -7.25
N GLN A 143 -6.82 -17.98 -7.02
CA GLN A 143 -6.46 -18.93 -5.96
C GLN A 143 -5.92 -18.27 -4.68
N ALA A 144 -5.78 -16.95 -4.64
CA ALA A 144 -5.31 -16.23 -3.46
C ALA A 144 -6.27 -16.46 -2.29
N GLU A 145 -5.71 -16.90 -1.16
CA GLU A 145 -6.49 -17.16 0.05
C GLU A 145 -6.55 -15.94 0.98
N THR A 146 -5.56 -15.04 0.87
CA THR A 146 -5.45 -13.83 1.68
C THR A 146 -5.18 -12.60 0.83
N LEU A 147 -5.43 -11.41 1.41
CA LEU A 147 -5.13 -10.14 0.77
C LEU A 147 -3.62 -9.98 0.52
N ASP A 148 -2.79 -10.34 1.49
CA ASP A 148 -1.33 -10.22 1.39
C ASP A 148 -0.78 -11.10 0.26
N GLU A 149 -1.27 -12.34 0.14
CA GLU A 149 -0.87 -13.23 -0.95
C GLU A 149 -1.26 -12.66 -2.31
N ARG A 150 -2.48 -12.09 -2.43
CA ARG A 150 -2.92 -11.42 -3.65
C ARG A 150 -2.04 -10.22 -4.01
N GLN A 151 -1.67 -9.41 -3.02
CA GLN A 151 -0.76 -8.27 -3.21
C GLN A 151 0.64 -8.72 -3.61
N GLN A 152 1.15 -9.81 -3.02
CA GLN A 152 2.42 -10.41 -3.43
C GLN A 152 2.39 -10.84 -4.90
N PHE A 153 1.33 -11.52 -5.35
CA PHE A 153 1.19 -11.87 -6.77
C PHE A 153 1.13 -10.64 -7.67
N GLN A 154 0.43 -9.58 -7.25
CA GLN A 154 0.37 -8.32 -7.99
C GLN A 154 1.74 -7.64 -8.06
N ALA A 155 2.51 -7.64 -6.98
CA ALA A 155 3.85 -7.08 -6.92
C ALA A 155 4.83 -7.86 -7.83
N LEU A 156 4.77 -9.19 -7.81
CA LEU A 156 5.56 -10.04 -8.70
C LEU A 156 5.20 -9.80 -10.18
N ASN A 157 3.92 -9.65 -10.48
CA ASN A 157 3.46 -9.33 -11.83
C ASN A 157 3.92 -7.93 -12.28
N ALA A 158 3.81 -6.92 -11.42
CA ALA A 158 4.31 -5.57 -11.68
C ALA A 158 5.83 -5.52 -11.88
N ALA A 159 6.57 -6.40 -11.19
CA ALA A 159 8.00 -6.57 -11.35
C ALA A 159 8.40 -7.47 -12.54
N ASN A 160 7.45 -7.95 -13.34
CA ASN A 160 7.67 -8.92 -14.44
C ASN A 160 8.39 -10.22 -14.01
N LYS A 161 8.21 -10.65 -12.76
CA LYS A 161 8.79 -11.89 -12.21
C LYS A 161 7.92 -13.10 -12.54
N THR A 162 7.75 -13.39 -13.83
CA THR A 162 6.86 -14.45 -14.32
C THR A 162 7.33 -15.85 -13.92
N ASP A 163 8.64 -16.07 -13.77
CA ASP A 163 9.19 -17.35 -13.31
C ASP A 163 8.78 -17.66 -11.86
N GLU A 164 8.86 -16.68 -10.96
CA GLU A 164 8.43 -16.86 -9.57
C GLU A 164 6.91 -17.14 -9.47
N LEU A 165 6.10 -16.49 -10.31
CA LEU A 165 4.66 -16.76 -10.39
C LEU A 165 4.38 -18.18 -10.91
N ARG A 166 5.09 -18.62 -11.96
CA ARG A 166 5.01 -20.00 -12.46
C ARG A 166 5.35 -21.00 -11.37
N ASP A 167 6.47 -20.79 -10.68
CA ASP A 167 6.98 -21.74 -9.69
C ASP A 167 6.03 -21.82 -8.49
N ARG A 168 5.42 -20.70 -8.07
CA ARG A 168 4.36 -20.70 -7.04
C ARG A 168 3.11 -21.47 -7.48
N LEU A 169 2.70 -21.33 -8.73
CA LEU A 169 1.57 -22.10 -9.28
C LEU A 169 1.89 -23.61 -9.30
N TYR A 170 3.08 -23.99 -9.76
CA TYR A 170 3.51 -25.39 -9.78
C TYR A 170 3.64 -25.97 -8.37
N ALA A 171 4.14 -25.19 -7.41
CA ALA A 171 4.17 -25.59 -6.01
C ALA A 171 2.77 -25.93 -5.47
N ARG A 172 1.70 -25.22 -5.90
CA ARG A 172 0.32 -25.55 -5.50
C ARG A 172 -0.15 -26.91 -6.05
N PHE A 173 0.21 -27.25 -7.28
CA PHE A 173 -0.05 -28.59 -7.83
C PHE A 173 0.75 -29.66 -7.10
N ASP A 174 2.05 -29.43 -6.90
CA ASP A 174 2.95 -30.36 -6.22
C ASP A 174 2.49 -30.67 -4.79
N ARG A 175 1.98 -29.69 -4.05
CA ARG A 175 1.41 -29.87 -2.70
C ARG A 175 0.25 -30.87 -2.68
N VAL A 176 -0.54 -30.92 -3.76
CA VAL A 176 -1.66 -31.85 -3.89
C VAL A 176 -1.21 -33.20 -4.45
N LEU A 177 -0.22 -33.21 -5.34
CA LEU A 177 0.28 -34.43 -5.98
C LEU A 177 1.18 -35.26 -5.07
N LYS A 178 1.97 -34.63 -4.20
CA LYS A 178 2.80 -35.31 -3.22
C LYS A 178 1.95 -35.92 -2.10
N ALA A 179 2.37 -37.08 -1.61
CA ALA A 179 1.73 -37.70 -0.46
C ALA A 179 1.93 -36.81 0.78
N PRO A 180 1.00 -36.83 1.76
CA PRO A 180 1.18 -36.12 3.01
C PRO A 180 2.45 -36.59 3.72
N ASP A 181 3.33 -35.66 4.06
CA ASP A 181 4.51 -35.96 4.88
C ASP A 181 4.06 -36.14 6.34
N ALA A 182 4.49 -37.23 6.96
CA ALA A 182 3.90 -37.71 8.21
C ALA A 182 4.01 -36.74 9.41
N LYS A 183 4.87 -35.71 9.36
CA LYS A 183 5.01 -34.69 10.42
C LYS A 183 5.49 -33.35 9.84
N PRO A 184 4.59 -32.41 9.54
CA PRO A 184 4.99 -31.01 9.43
C PRO A 184 5.42 -30.53 10.83
N ASP A 185 6.62 -29.98 10.93
CA ASP A 185 7.12 -29.41 12.17
C ASP A 185 6.32 -28.14 12.53
N THR A 186 5.33 -28.28 13.41
CA THR A 186 4.49 -27.16 13.88
C THR A 186 5.04 -26.49 15.13
N SER A 187 6.20 -26.95 15.64
CA SER A 187 6.76 -26.50 16.93
C SER A 187 6.97 -24.97 17.00
N ALA A 188 7.18 -24.31 15.86
CA ALA A 188 7.35 -22.87 15.79
C ALA A 188 6.06 -22.05 15.86
N ILE A 189 4.88 -22.63 15.55
CA ILE A 189 3.59 -21.93 15.68
C ILE A 189 3.14 -21.93 17.14
N ASP A 190 3.33 -23.06 17.84
CA ASP A 190 2.76 -23.30 19.17
C ASP A 190 3.47 -22.55 20.31
N ALA A 191 4.56 -21.81 20.02
CA ALA A 191 5.21 -20.96 21.00
C ALA A 191 4.27 -19.82 21.49
N PRO A 192 4.29 -19.42 22.78
CA PRO A 192 3.46 -18.32 23.26
C PRO A 192 3.77 -17.00 22.51
N ALA A 193 2.73 -16.22 22.23
CA ALA A 193 2.88 -14.93 21.57
C ALA A 193 3.38 -13.85 22.55
N ASP A 194 4.65 -13.48 22.43
CA ASP A 194 5.15 -12.22 22.99
C ASP A 194 4.59 -11.07 22.13
N ALA A 195 3.59 -10.36 22.64
CA ALA A 195 2.84 -9.35 21.91
C ALA A 195 3.62 -8.06 21.59
N GLU A 196 4.86 -7.91 22.07
CA GLU A 196 5.62 -6.66 21.96
C GLU A 196 6.62 -6.61 20.78
N ASP A 197 6.87 -7.71 20.07
CA ASP A 197 7.89 -7.74 19.02
C ASP A 197 7.27 -7.90 17.60
N ALA A 198 7.22 -6.78 16.87
CA ALA A 198 6.71 -6.73 15.50
C ALA A 198 7.50 -7.66 14.55
N LYS A 199 8.81 -7.85 14.78
CA LYS A 199 9.63 -8.76 13.96
C LYS A 199 9.28 -10.21 14.20
N LYS A 200 9.03 -10.61 15.45
CA LYS A 200 8.53 -11.96 15.76
C LYS A 200 7.16 -12.21 15.13
N THR A 201 6.32 -11.18 15.04
CA THR A 201 5.00 -11.31 14.39
C THR A 201 5.15 -11.53 12.89
N GLU A 202 6.05 -10.78 12.23
CA GLU A 202 6.39 -10.97 10.82
C GLU A 202 6.98 -12.36 10.56
N GLU A 203 7.96 -12.80 11.36
CA GLU A 203 8.53 -14.15 11.27
C GLU A 203 7.48 -15.26 11.46
N ARG A 204 6.48 -15.05 12.33
CA ARG A 204 5.39 -16.01 12.52
C ARG A 204 4.40 -16.00 11.37
N LEU A 205 4.13 -14.85 10.77
CA LEU A 205 3.33 -14.76 9.54
C LEU A 205 4.04 -15.44 8.38
N ASP A 206 5.35 -15.25 8.24
CA ASP A 206 6.17 -15.93 7.24
C ASP A 206 6.19 -17.44 7.47
N LYS A 207 6.41 -17.90 8.71
CA LYS A 207 6.34 -19.34 9.06
C LYS A 207 4.93 -19.92 8.88
N ALA A 208 3.88 -19.16 9.18
CA ALA A 208 2.51 -19.56 8.90
C ALA A 208 2.25 -19.65 7.40
N GLY A 209 2.84 -18.75 6.61
CA GLY A 209 2.92 -18.83 5.16
C GLY A 209 3.57 -20.15 4.75
N VAL A 210 4.79 -20.42 5.20
CA VAL A 210 5.53 -21.67 4.92
C VAL A 210 4.72 -22.91 5.31
N LEU A 211 3.97 -22.90 6.41
CA LEU A 211 3.14 -24.03 6.82
C LEU A 211 1.85 -24.19 5.99
N ARG A 212 1.26 -23.09 5.50
CA ARG A 212 0.24 -23.14 4.45
C ARG A 212 0.83 -23.65 3.14
N GLU A 213 2.10 -23.35 2.89
CA GLU A 213 2.84 -23.78 1.73
C GLU A 213 3.41 -25.20 1.81
N GLY A 214 3.41 -25.79 3.00
CA GLY A 214 3.95 -27.12 3.25
C GLY A 214 3.11 -28.26 2.67
N PRO A 215 3.60 -29.51 2.76
CA PRO A 215 2.85 -30.71 2.43
C PRO A 215 1.57 -30.80 3.27
N THR A 216 0.56 -31.51 2.75
CA THR A 216 -0.71 -31.72 3.46
C THR A 216 -0.50 -32.60 4.69
N LYS A 217 -1.17 -32.31 5.81
CA LYS A 217 -1.04 -33.08 7.06
C LYS A 217 -1.73 -34.45 6.97
N ASP A 218 -2.89 -34.47 6.33
CA ASP A 218 -3.72 -35.65 6.21
C ASP A 218 -4.45 -35.70 4.85
N GLU A 219 -5.13 -36.82 4.61
CA GLU A 219 -5.89 -37.03 3.38
C GLU A 219 -7.10 -36.08 3.26
N GLY A 220 -7.71 -35.69 4.38
CA GLY A 220 -8.84 -34.75 4.40
C GLY A 220 -8.43 -33.36 3.93
N GLU A 221 -7.32 -32.84 4.47
CA GLU A 221 -6.69 -31.59 4.08
C GLU A 221 -6.24 -31.65 2.62
N ARG A 222 -5.60 -32.76 2.21
CA ARG A 222 -5.17 -32.95 0.81
C ARG A 222 -6.34 -32.84 -0.15
N ARG A 223 -7.45 -33.49 0.16
CA ARG A 223 -8.66 -33.41 -0.65
C ARG A 223 -9.31 -32.02 -0.60
N ALA A 224 -9.20 -31.28 0.51
CA ALA A 224 -9.68 -29.90 0.62
C ALA A 224 -8.84 -28.92 -0.22
N ARG A 225 -7.51 -29.07 -0.22
CA ARG A 225 -6.60 -28.28 -1.07
C ARG A 225 -6.78 -28.60 -2.54
N LEU A 226 -6.99 -29.89 -2.89
CA LEU A 226 -7.35 -30.30 -4.25
C LEU A 226 -8.63 -29.63 -4.71
N ALA A 227 -9.67 -29.64 -3.87
CA ALA A 227 -10.94 -28.99 -4.15
C ALA A 227 -10.76 -27.48 -4.39
N HIS A 228 -9.99 -26.81 -3.52
CA HIS A 228 -9.69 -25.39 -3.65
C HIS A 228 -8.92 -25.07 -4.93
N LEU A 229 -7.88 -25.86 -5.24
CA LEU A 229 -7.09 -25.72 -6.45
C LEU A 229 -7.99 -25.83 -7.70
N LEU A 230 -8.73 -26.94 -7.84
CA LEU A 230 -9.52 -27.18 -9.04
C LEU A 230 -10.68 -26.19 -9.19
N ALA A 231 -11.40 -25.87 -8.11
CA ALA A 231 -12.57 -24.99 -8.17
C ALA A 231 -12.23 -23.57 -8.65
N HIS A 232 -11.02 -23.08 -8.40
CA HIS A 232 -10.64 -21.70 -8.70
C HIS A 232 -9.73 -21.54 -9.93
N LEU A 233 -9.47 -22.60 -10.70
CA LEU A 233 -8.66 -22.51 -11.92
C LEU A 233 -9.39 -21.79 -13.07
N ASP A 234 -10.68 -21.99 -13.23
CA ASP A 234 -11.51 -21.39 -14.29
C ASP A 234 -12.93 -21.18 -13.73
N GLN A 235 -13.65 -20.15 -14.18
CA GLN A 235 -15.03 -19.86 -13.76
C GLN A 235 -16.08 -20.41 -14.72
N SER A 236 -15.67 -21.04 -15.83
CA SER A 236 -16.60 -21.58 -16.83
C SER A 236 -17.54 -22.63 -16.22
N ALA A 237 -18.83 -22.57 -16.58
CA ALA A 237 -19.84 -23.48 -16.03
C ALA A 237 -19.54 -24.95 -16.33
N ALA A 238 -18.95 -25.24 -17.50
CA ALA A 238 -18.52 -26.58 -17.88
C ALA A 238 -17.41 -27.10 -16.95
N TRP A 239 -16.42 -26.26 -16.64
CA TRP A 239 -15.35 -26.63 -15.71
C TRP A 239 -15.89 -26.83 -14.30
N GLN A 240 -16.72 -25.90 -13.80
CA GLN A 240 -17.32 -26.01 -12.47
C GLN A 240 -18.15 -27.29 -12.31
N LYS A 241 -18.90 -27.69 -13.34
CA LYS A 241 -19.61 -28.97 -13.37
C LYS A 241 -18.66 -30.16 -13.30
N ARG A 242 -17.56 -30.15 -14.06
CA ARG A 242 -16.55 -31.20 -14.01
C ARG A 242 -15.88 -31.30 -12.63
N VAL A 243 -15.49 -30.17 -12.03
CA VAL A 243 -14.90 -30.14 -10.68
C VAL A 243 -15.88 -30.70 -9.65
N LEU A 244 -17.16 -30.31 -9.72
CA LEU A 244 -18.20 -30.84 -8.84
C LEU A 244 -18.32 -32.37 -8.96
N MET A 245 -18.18 -32.92 -10.17
CA MET A 245 -18.22 -34.37 -10.41
C MET A 245 -16.97 -35.12 -9.92
N VAL A 246 -15.79 -34.49 -9.99
CA VAL A 246 -14.51 -35.08 -9.54
C VAL A 246 -14.39 -35.02 -8.02
N VAL A 247 -14.61 -33.84 -7.44
CA VAL A 247 -14.37 -33.54 -6.02
C VAL A 247 -15.57 -33.90 -5.14
N GLY A 248 -16.76 -33.91 -5.73
CA GLY A 248 -18.03 -34.13 -5.05
C GLY A 248 -18.69 -32.83 -4.60
N ALA A 249 -20.02 -32.77 -4.73
CA ALA A 249 -20.84 -31.61 -4.42
C ALA A 249 -20.65 -31.12 -2.97
N ARG A 250 -20.53 -32.03 -1.99
CA ARG A 250 -20.35 -31.65 -0.58
C ARG A 250 -19.08 -30.86 -0.35
N ARG A 251 -18.00 -31.26 -1.00
CA ARG A 251 -16.69 -30.63 -0.82
C ARG A 251 -16.53 -29.40 -1.67
N TYR A 252 -17.01 -29.46 -2.91
CA TYR A 252 -17.14 -28.29 -3.76
C TYR A 252 -17.87 -27.15 -3.04
N ALA A 253 -19.06 -27.43 -2.47
CA ALA A 253 -19.83 -26.44 -1.73
C ALA A 253 -19.08 -25.89 -0.50
N ARG A 254 -18.39 -26.75 0.27
CA ARG A 254 -17.55 -26.31 1.39
C ARG A 254 -16.40 -25.42 0.95
N THR A 255 -15.73 -25.77 -0.14
CA THR A 255 -14.62 -24.99 -0.71
C THR A 255 -15.10 -23.62 -1.18
N VAL A 256 -16.22 -23.55 -1.89
CA VAL A 256 -16.82 -22.27 -2.32
C VAL A 256 -17.24 -21.43 -1.12
N ALA A 257 -17.87 -22.04 -0.11
CA ALA A 257 -18.26 -21.35 1.12
C ALA A 257 -17.02 -20.81 1.88
N ALA A 258 -15.96 -21.59 2.00
CA ALA A 258 -14.71 -21.17 2.61
C ALA A 258 -14.07 -20.01 1.83
N GLN A 259 -14.08 -20.05 0.49
CA GLN A 259 -13.58 -18.93 -0.31
C GLN A 259 -14.44 -17.68 -0.15
N ALA A 260 -15.77 -17.81 -0.07
CA ALA A 260 -16.66 -16.68 0.16
C ALA A 260 -16.37 -16.00 1.51
N VAL A 261 -16.12 -16.77 2.57
CA VAL A 261 -15.71 -16.25 3.88
C VAL A 261 -14.38 -15.49 3.77
N ARG A 262 -13.36 -16.08 3.14
CA ARG A 262 -12.05 -15.43 2.93
C ARG A 262 -12.15 -14.14 2.12
N LEU A 263 -12.97 -14.12 1.07
CA LEU A 263 -13.24 -12.90 0.30
C LEU A 263 -13.95 -11.84 1.14
N GLY A 264 -14.89 -12.24 2.00
CA GLY A 264 -15.49 -11.35 3.00
C GLY A 264 -14.45 -10.73 3.92
N GLU A 265 -13.54 -11.53 4.48
CA GLU A 265 -12.43 -11.06 5.32
C GLU A 265 -11.50 -10.08 4.57
N MET A 266 -11.16 -10.39 3.32
CA MET A 266 -10.36 -9.51 2.47
C MET A 266 -11.06 -8.17 2.24
N VAL A 267 -12.37 -8.17 1.95
CA VAL A 267 -13.15 -6.93 1.75
C VAL A 267 -13.17 -6.10 3.03
N THR A 268 -13.46 -6.72 4.17
CA THR A 268 -13.46 -6.03 5.48
C THR A 268 -12.09 -5.41 5.78
N ARG A 269 -10.99 -6.13 5.52
CA ARG A 269 -9.63 -5.60 5.71
C ARG A 269 -9.35 -4.41 4.80
N VAL A 270 -9.73 -4.46 3.52
CA VAL A 270 -9.57 -3.33 2.59
C VAL A 270 -10.40 -2.13 3.04
N GLN A 271 -11.62 -2.34 3.55
CA GLN A 271 -12.46 -1.27 4.08
C GLN A 271 -11.82 -0.58 5.28
N HIS A 272 -11.23 -1.34 6.22
CA HIS A 272 -10.49 -0.78 7.35
C HIS A 272 -9.28 0.03 6.88
N LEU A 273 -8.44 -0.53 6.00
CA LEU A 273 -7.29 0.19 5.45
C LEU A 273 -7.71 1.49 4.74
N THR A 274 -8.82 1.46 3.99
CA THR A 274 -9.35 2.65 3.32
C THR A 274 -9.77 3.72 4.33
N ALA A 275 -10.40 3.34 5.44
CA ALA A 275 -10.79 4.28 6.49
C ALA A 275 -9.56 4.87 7.21
N ASP A 276 -8.55 4.05 7.50
CA ASP A 276 -7.30 4.49 8.13
C ASP A 276 -6.51 5.44 7.22
N ASP A 277 -6.44 5.13 5.91
CA ASP A 277 -5.81 5.99 4.90
C ASP A 277 -6.54 7.34 4.80
N GLN A 278 -7.88 7.34 4.79
CA GLN A 278 -8.67 8.57 4.78
C GLN A 278 -8.41 9.43 6.04
N ASN A 279 -8.36 8.82 7.21
CA ASN A 279 -8.06 9.52 8.47
C ASN A 279 -6.65 10.13 8.46
N THR A 280 -5.66 9.35 7.98
CA THR A 280 -4.27 9.80 7.85
C THR A 280 -4.18 10.98 6.88
N PHE A 281 -4.80 10.86 5.71
CA PHE A 281 -4.85 11.94 4.71
C PHE A 281 -5.50 13.21 5.27
N VAL A 282 -6.62 13.11 5.99
CA VAL A 282 -7.27 14.28 6.61
C VAL A 282 -6.33 14.94 7.63
N GLY A 283 -5.61 14.15 8.43
CA GLY A 283 -4.61 14.64 9.38
C GLY A 283 -3.48 15.41 8.70
N GLU A 284 -2.85 14.82 7.68
CA GLU A 284 -1.78 15.43 6.89
C GLU A 284 -2.25 16.70 6.17
N TYR A 285 -3.42 16.62 5.52
CA TYR A 285 -4.02 17.75 4.82
C TYR A 285 -4.31 18.92 5.78
N SER A 286 -4.84 18.65 6.98
CA SER A 286 -5.09 19.68 7.98
C SER A 286 -3.79 20.36 8.46
N THR A 287 -2.71 19.60 8.56
CA THR A 287 -1.38 20.09 8.94
C THR A 287 -0.80 20.98 7.84
N LEU A 288 -0.84 20.53 6.59
CA LEU A 288 -0.40 21.30 5.43
C LEU A 288 -1.21 22.60 5.27
N ARG A 289 -2.53 22.54 5.49
CA ARG A 289 -3.40 23.71 5.49
C ARG A 289 -3.00 24.72 6.58
N ARG A 290 -2.73 24.26 7.80
CA ARG A 290 -2.27 25.14 8.90
C ARG A 290 -0.94 25.79 8.57
N LEU A 291 0.01 25.03 8.03
CA LEU A 291 1.32 25.54 7.60
C LEU A 291 1.17 26.61 6.51
N ALA A 292 0.28 26.41 5.54
CA ALA A 292 0.00 27.37 4.48
C ALA A 292 -0.60 28.68 5.02
N ILE A 293 -1.55 28.58 5.97
CA ILE A 293 -2.13 29.75 6.64
C ILE A 293 -1.06 30.52 7.41
N ASP A 294 -0.25 29.83 8.23
CA ASP A 294 0.84 30.45 9.01
C ASP A 294 1.87 31.13 8.09
N ARG A 295 2.30 30.48 7.00
CA ARG A 295 3.21 31.09 6.02
C ARG A 295 2.60 32.33 5.36
N THR A 296 1.31 32.30 5.05
CA THR A 296 0.62 33.46 4.45
C THR A 296 0.51 34.61 5.45
N GLN A 297 0.25 34.32 6.73
CA GLN A 297 0.24 35.31 7.80
C GLN A 297 1.62 35.94 7.99
N ARG A 298 2.68 35.13 8.06
CA ARG A 298 4.06 35.64 8.16
C ARG A 298 4.45 36.52 6.97
N LEU A 299 4.09 36.13 5.75
CA LEU A 299 4.33 36.96 4.57
C LEU A 299 3.61 38.31 4.68
N ARG A 300 2.37 38.30 5.16
CA ARG A 300 1.61 39.53 5.40
C ARG A 300 2.26 40.41 6.46
N ASP A 301 2.69 39.82 7.57
CA ASP A 301 3.37 40.53 8.65
C ASP A 301 4.68 41.17 8.17
N VAL A 302 5.45 40.46 7.35
CA VAL A 302 6.67 41.00 6.71
C VAL A 302 6.33 42.16 5.78
N THR A 303 5.32 42.02 4.92
CA THR A 303 4.91 43.12 4.03
C THR A 303 4.40 44.34 4.80
N ASP A 304 3.66 44.13 5.91
CA ASP A 304 3.18 45.22 6.75
C ASP A 304 4.36 45.92 7.48
N GLN A 305 5.39 45.15 7.87
CA GLN A 305 6.62 45.70 8.43
C GLN A 305 7.41 46.50 7.39
N GLU A 306 7.56 46.00 6.16
CA GLU A 306 8.21 46.74 5.07
C GLU A 306 7.50 48.06 4.76
N VAL A 307 6.16 48.07 4.74
CA VAL A 307 5.38 49.30 4.57
C VAL A 307 5.62 50.29 5.72
N ARG A 308 5.71 49.82 6.97
CA ARG A 308 6.02 50.67 8.13
C ARG A 308 7.43 51.24 8.06
N MET A 309 8.42 50.41 7.73
CA MET A 309 9.80 50.83 7.56
C MET A 309 9.92 51.89 6.45
N ALA A 310 9.27 51.68 5.30
CA ALA A 310 9.25 52.66 4.21
C ALA A 310 8.58 53.99 4.62
N ALA A 311 7.51 53.94 5.44
CA ALA A 311 6.88 55.14 5.98
C ALA A 311 7.76 55.89 6.98
N GLU A 312 8.51 55.17 7.83
CA GLU A 312 9.49 55.75 8.74
C GLU A 312 10.68 56.36 7.99
N GLU A 313 11.21 55.69 6.98
CA GLU A 313 12.25 56.22 6.09
C GLU A 313 11.79 57.51 5.41
N SER A 314 10.55 57.55 4.89
CA SER A 314 9.97 58.78 4.32
C SER A 314 9.90 59.90 5.35
N ARG A 315 9.43 59.63 6.58
CA ARG A 315 9.36 60.63 7.66
C ARG A 315 10.74 61.14 8.04
N ASN A 316 11.73 60.25 8.14
CA ASN A 316 13.11 60.61 8.44
C ASN A 316 13.72 61.45 7.32
N ALA A 317 13.48 61.09 6.06
CA ALA A 317 13.91 61.87 4.91
C ALA A 317 13.29 63.28 4.90
N ASP A 318 12.00 63.39 5.23
CA ASP A 318 11.30 64.68 5.34
C ASP A 318 11.83 65.51 6.53
N ALA A 319 12.13 64.88 7.66
CA ALA A 319 12.74 65.53 8.81
C ALA A 319 14.16 66.05 8.51
N VAL A 320 14.98 65.26 7.80
CA VAL A 320 16.31 65.69 7.33
C VAL A 320 16.18 66.89 6.39
N LYS A 321 15.27 66.84 5.40
CA LYS A 321 15.01 67.99 4.50
C LYS A 321 14.54 69.24 5.25
N ALA A 322 13.71 69.08 6.28
CA ALA A 322 13.26 70.19 7.11
C ALA A 322 14.43 70.82 7.90
N LEU A 323 15.32 70.00 8.46
CA LEU A 323 16.54 70.46 9.14
C LEU A 323 17.51 71.14 8.18
N GLU A 324 17.71 70.59 6.97
CA GLU A 324 18.51 71.22 5.91
C GLU A 324 17.92 72.59 5.56
N THR A 325 16.61 72.68 5.40
CA THR A 325 15.91 73.96 5.14
C THR A 325 16.11 74.96 6.29
N GLN A 326 16.01 74.53 7.55
CA GLN A 326 16.27 75.40 8.72
C GLN A 326 17.74 75.86 8.81
N LEU A 327 18.68 75.02 8.36
CA LEU A 327 20.10 75.36 8.34
C LEU A 327 20.40 76.41 7.26
N ASP A 328 19.80 76.24 6.08
CA ASP A 328 20.11 76.97 4.85
C ASP A 328 19.20 78.16 4.56
N ASP A 329 18.10 78.35 5.29
CA ASP A 329 17.20 79.49 5.10
C ASP A 329 17.99 80.82 5.19
N PRO A 330 18.05 81.62 4.11
CA PRO A 330 18.88 82.82 4.07
C PRO A 330 18.33 83.98 4.92
N THR A 331 17.07 83.89 5.37
CA THR A 331 16.40 84.97 6.11
C THR A 331 16.34 84.72 7.61
N VAL A 332 16.13 83.47 8.03
CA VAL A 332 15.99 83.09 9.45
C VAL A 332 16.85 81.89 9.85
N GLY A 333 17.54 81.26 8.90
CA GLY A 333 18.30 80.05 9.14
C GLY A 333 19.53 80.27 10.00
N LEU A 334 20.01 79.19 10.62
CA LEU A 334 21.15 79.23 11.54
C LEU A 334 22.41 79.81 10.87
N LYS A 335 22.64 79.56 9.57
CA LYS A 335 23.76 80.17 8.83
C LYS A 335 23.60 81.68 8.68
N ALA A 336 22.39 82.17 8.41
CA ALA A 336 22.09 83.60 8.35
C ALA A 336 22.28 84.25 9.73
N GLN A 337 21.74 83.63 10.79
CA GLN A 337 21.94 84.10 12.17
C GLN A 337 23.42 84.14 12.56
N LEU A 338 24.20 83.12 12.22
CA LEU A 338 25.64 83.10 12.50
C LEU A 338 26.40 84.18 11.72
N THR A 339 25.97 84.49 10.50
CA THR A 339 26.52 85.58 9.68
C THR A 339 26.16 86.94 10.28
N GLN A 340 24.91 87.13 10.72
CA GLN A 340 24.44 88.32 11.44
C GLN A 340 25.25 88.54 12.72
N VAL A 341 25.37 87.51 13.57
CA VAL A 341 26.15 87.58 14.82
C VAL A 341 27.62 87.91 14.53
N LYS A 342 28.22 87.34 13.48
CA LYS A 342 29.58 87.72 13.06
C LYS A 342 29.67 89.20 12.67
N ALA A 343 28.70 89.70 11.90
CA ALA A 343 28.66 91.11 11.52
C ALA A 343 28.49 92.03 12.74
N ASP A 344 27.64 91.66 13.70
CA ASP A 344 27.42 92.40 14.93
C ASP A 344 28.68 92.39 15.83
N VAL A 345 29.35 91.24 15.97
CA VAL A 345 30.63 91.13 16.70
C VAL A 345 31.70 92.00 16.04
N SER A 346 31.81 91.98 14.71
CA SER A 346 32.76 92.87 14.00
C SER A 346 32.44 94.35 14.23
N LYS A 347 31.16 94.72 14.27
CA LYS A 347 30.72 96.10 14.58
C LYS A 347 31.05 96.48 16.02
N MET A 348 30.81 95.60 16.99
CA MET A 348 31.16 95.82 18.40
C MET A 348 32.68 95.95 18.59
N LEU A 349 33.48 95.12 17.92
CA LEU A 349 34.94 95.23 17.94
C LEU A 349 35.43 96.55 17.32
N ALA A 350 34.82 97.00 16.23
CA ALA A 350 35.13 98.29 15.63
C ALA A 350 34.77 99.46 16.58
N GLN A 351 33.63 99.38 17.25
CA GLN A 351 33.24 100.35 18.28
C GLN A 351 34.20 100.33 19.46
N GLN A 352 34.57 99.14 19.97
CA GLN A 352 35.54 99.00 21.05
C GLN A 352 36.88 99.64 20.68
N ASN A 353 37.39 99.39 19.48
CA ASN A 353 38.64 100.00 19.01
C ASN A 353 38.53 101.53 18.95
N LEU A 354 37.39 102.07 18.53
CA LEU A 354 37.14 103.52 18.52
C LEU A 354 37.12 104.08 19.96
N THR A 355 36.43 103.42 20.89
CA THR A 355 36.41 103.79 22.31
C THR A 355 37.80 103.69 22.95
N GLU A 356 38.60 102.67 22.59
CA GLU A 356 39.99 102.53 23.02
C GLU A 356 40.86 103.68 22.50
N GLN A 357 40.69 104.08 21.23
CA GLN A 357 41.37 105.25 20.67
C GLN A 357 40.98 106.55 21.38
N GLU A 358 39.68 106.73 21.69
CA GLU A 358 39.19 107.87 22.47
C GLU A 358 39.78 107.87 23.89
N LEU A 359 39.82 106.71 24.56
CA LEU A 359 40.46 106.53 25.87
C LEU A 359 41.96 106.87 25.82
N PHE A 360 42.69 106.42 24.80
CA PHE A 360 44.10 106.78 24.63
C PHE A 360 44.30 108.27 24.33
N ALA A 361 43.39 108.90 23.58
CA ALA A 361 43.43 110.34 23.34
C ALA A 361 43.18 111.13 24.64
N ILE A 362 42.21 110.71 25.46
CA ILE A 362 41.96 111.27 26.78
C ILE A 362 43.16 111.05 27.70
N GLN A 363 43.74 109.85 27.77
CA GLN A 363 44.95 109.59 28.55
C GLN A 363 46.11 110.48 28.11
N ARG A 364 46.27 110.71 26.80
CA ARG A 364 47.29 111.62 26.25
C ARG A 364 47.00 113.08 26.61
N GLN A 365 45.75 113.52 26.57
CA GLN A 365 45.35 114.85 27.05
C GLN A 365 45.61 115.00 28.55
N VAL A 366 45.26 114.00 29.36
CA VAL A 366 45.54 113.99 30.80
C VAL A 366 47.04 114.09 31.05
N ALA A 367 47.87 113.32 30.34
CA ALA A 367 49.31 113.41 30.42
C ALA A 367 49.84 114.81 30.03
N GLN A 368 49.31 115.41 28.95
CA GLN A 368 49.65 116.78 28.55
C GLN A 368 49.23 117.81 29.60
N THR A 369 48.04 117.68 30.20
CA THR A 369 47.58 118.58 31.27
C THR A 369 48.40 118.40 32.54
N LEU A 370 48.83 117.18 32.87
CA LEU A 370 49.76 116.92 33.97
C LEU A 370 51.13 117.55 33.70
N ASP A 371 51.66 117.41 32.48
CA ASP A 371 52.90 118.09 32.06
C ASP A 371 52.76 119.62 32.12
N GLU A 372 51.62 120.19 31.71
CA GLU A 372 51.34 121.61 31.86
C GLU A 372 51.23 122.04 33.32
N ILE A 373 50.57 121.23 34.17
CA ILE A 373 50.53 121.47 35.61
C ILE A 373 51.94 121.42 36.19
N TYR A 374 52.76 120.41 35.88
CA TYR A 374 54.15 120.35 36.32
C TYR A 374 55.00 121.50 35.79
N ARG A 375 54.75 121.95 34.56
CA ARG A 375 55.41 123.14 34.00
C ARG A 375 54.96 124.41 34.70
N MET A 376 53.68 124.55 35.03
CA MET A 376 53.14 125.66 35.80
C MET A 376 53.63 125.64 37.25
N GLU A 377 53.74 124.48 37.88
CA GLU A 377 54.36 124.29 39.19
C GLU A 377 55.85 124.65 39.14
N ALA A 378 56.59 124.22 38.11
CA ALA A 378 57.99 124.62 37.93
C ALA A 378 58.14 126.13 37.69
N ALA A 379 57.22 126.74 36.94
CA ALA A 379 57.16 128.19 36.75
C ALA A 379 56.82 128.92 38.05
N LEU A 380 55.87 128.42 38.85
CA LEU A 380 55.54 128.91 40.19
C LEU A 380 56.74 128.78 41.12
N THR A 381 57.44 127.65 41.11
CA THR A 381 58.65 127.42 41.90
C THR A 381 59.77 128.37 41.48
N ASN A 382 59.89 128.69 40.19
CA ASN A 382 60.83 129.69 39.69
C ASN A 382 60.42 131.12 40.06
N VAL A 383 59.14 131.47 40.03
CA VAL A 383 58.60 132.76 40.48
C VAL A 383 58.77 132.91 42.00
N GLU A 384 58.58 131.84 42.78
CA GLU A 384 58.87 131.80 44.20
C GLU A 384 60.36 131.94 44.45
N ARG A 385 61.23 131.23 43.71
CA ARG A 385 62.69 131.46 43.77
C ARG A 385 63.05 132.90 43.43
N GLN A 386 62.45 133.52 42.42
CA GLN A 386 62.69 134.93 42.08
C GLN A 386 62.16 135.91 43.14
N ARG A 387 61.04 135.60 43.80
CA ARG A 387 60.50 136.40 44.92
C ARG A 387 61.33 136.25 46.20
N TYR A 388 61.95 135.10 46.43
CA TYR A 388 62.76 134.85 47.63
C TYR A 388 64.26 135.07 47.44
N SER A 389 64.80 135.18 46.22
CA SER A 389 66.20 135.57 45.97
C SER A 389 66.44 137.08 45.99
N ASN A 390 65.40 137.92 45.94
CA ASN A 390 65.52 139.38 46.04
C ASN A 390 65.30 139.95 47.46
N LYS A 391 65.39 139.09 48.48
CA LYS A 391 65.43 139.50 49.89
C LYS A 391 66.54 138.75 50.65
N LYS A 392 67.79 139.01 50.28
CA LYS A 392 68.88 139.29 51.23
C LYS A 392 70.17 139.63 50.50
#